data_AF-A0A932FP09-F1
#
_entry.id   AF-A0A932FP09-F1
#
_cell.length_a   1.000
_cell.length_b   1.000
_cell.length_c   1.000
_cell.angle_alpha   90.00
_cell.angle_beta   90.00
_cell.angle_gamma   90.00
#
_symmetry.space_group_name_H-M   'P 1'
#
loop_
_entity.id
_entity.type
_entity.pdbx_description
1 polymer ?
#
loop_
_entity_poly.entity_id
_entity_poly.type
_entity_poly.pdbx_seq_one_letter_code
_entity_poly.pdbx_strand_id
1 'polypeptide(L)'
;MELLTFYEFPKATWKSIRTTNMLENLNREFRRRTKTQASFGTEAAALTVLYGLVAFGQIALRRIDGAKHLPSFLEKTWQKVA
;
A
#
# COMPACT_ATOMS: atom_id res chain seq x y z
N MET A 1 0.52 -21.91 5.62
CA MET A 1 -0.75 -21.29 6.11
C MET A 1 -0.83 -19.79 5.79
N GLU A 2 0.02 -19.24 4.91
CA GLU A 2 0.14 -17.78 4.72
C GLU A 2 -1.13 -17.06 4.24
N LEU A 3 -1.99 -17.74 3.47
CA LEU A 3 -3.21 -17.12 2.91
C LEU A 3 -4.36 -17.00 3.91
N LEU A 4 -4.34 -17.79 5.00
CA LEU A 4 -5.43 -17.84 5.98
C LEU A 4 -5.32 -16.78 7.08
N THR A 5 -4.13 -16.20 7.27
CA THR A 5 -3.87 -15.09 8.23
C THR A 5 -4.75 -13.87 7.97
N PHE A 6 -5.20 -13.70 6.73
CA PHE A 6 -6.18 -12.69 6.34
C PHE A 6 -7.45 -12.70 7.20
N TYR A 7 -7.93 -13.89 7.62
CA TYR A 7 -9.16 -14.01 8.40
C TYR A 7 -9.01 -13.50 9.84
N GLU A 8 -7.79 -13.30 10.32
CA GLU A 8 -7.53 -12.74 11.65
C GLU A 8 -7.81 -11.23 11.69
N PHE A 9 -7.74 -10.54 10.54
CA PHE A 9 -8.04 -9.12 10.46
C PHE A 9 -9.54 -8.84 10.68
N PRO A 10 -9.90 -7.67 11.22
CA PRO A 10 -11.29 -7.25 11.34
C PRO A 10 -12.02 -7.31 9.99
N LYS A 11 -13.24 -7.88 9.97
CA LYS A 11 -14.07 -8.01 8.75
C LYS A 11 -14.25 -6.70 8.00
N ALA A 12 -14.31 -5.58 8.73
CA ALA A 12 -14.42 -4.25 8.14
C ALA A 12 -13.25 -3.92 7.19
N THR A 13 -12.05 -4.44 7.44
CA THR A 13 -10.83 -4.16 6.66
C THR A 13 -10.68 -5.08 5.44
N TRP A 14 -11.40 -6.19 5.40
CA TRP A 14 -11.26 -7.24 4.39
C TRP A 14 -11.34 -6.75 2.95
N LYS A 15 -12.22 -5.78 2.67
CA LYS A 15 -12.36 -5.20 1.33
C LYS A 15 -11.06 -4.50 0.90
N SER A 16 -10.43 -3.77 1.81
CA SER A 16 -9.19 -3.03 1.54
C SER A 16 -7.99 -3.95 1.34
N ILE A 17 -7.91 -5.05 2.10
CA ILE A 17 -6.82 -6.01 1.96
C ILE A 17 -6.96 -6.88 0.71
N ARG A 18 -8.20 -7.23 0.31
CA ARG A 18 -8.44 -8.08 -0.87
C ARG A 18 -8.25 -7.38 -2.21
N THR A 19 -8.29 -6.05 -2.25
CA THR A 19 -8.20 -5.29 -3.51
C THR A 19 -6.79 -4.80 -3.76
N THR A 20 -6.29 -5.05 -4.98
CA THR A 20 -5.00 -4.55 -5.47
C THR A 20 -5.13 -3.28 -6.29
N ASN A 21 -6.35 -2.77 -6.51
CA ASN A 21 -6.64 -1.64 -7.42
C ASN A 21 -5.77 -0.41 -7.14
N MET A 22 -5.52 -0.10 -5.86
CA MET A 22 -4.71 1.05 -5.47
C MET A 22 -3.24 0.86 -5.88
N LEU A 23 -2.69 -0.34 -5.66
CA LEU A 23 -1.33 -0.69 -6.06
C LEU A 23 -1.20 -0.77 -7.58
N GLU A 24 -2.20 -1.30 -8.27
CA GLU A 24 -2.25 -1.32 -9.74
C GLU A 24 -2.28 0.09 -10.32
N ASN A 25 -3.05 1.01 -9.71
CA ASN A 25 -3.09 2.40 -10.15
C ASN A 25 -1.75 3.11 -9.89
N LEU A 26 -1.12 2.87 -8.73
CA LEU A 26 0.24 3.34 -8.41
C LEU A 26 1.25 2.88 -9.45
N ASN A 27 1.29 1.58 -9.72
CA ASN A 27 2.21 0.99 -10.68
C ASN A 27 1.96 1.48 -12.11
N ARG A 28 0.70 1.65 -12.49
CA ARG A 28 0.33 2.19 -13.81
C ARG A 28 0.87 3.61 -13.99
N GLU A 29 0.65 4.47 -13.02
CA GLU A 29 1.08 5.87 -13.08
C GLU A 29 2.60 6.00 -13.00
N PHE A 30 3.25 5.20 -12.14
CA PHE A 30 4.72 5.12 -12.10
C PHE A 30 5.28 4.72 -13.46
N ARG A 31 4.80 3.61 -14.04
CA ARG A 31 5.20 3.17 -15.37
C ARG A 31 4.94 4.22 -16.45
N ARG A 32 3.82 4.95 -16.37
CA ARG A 32 3.50 6.02 -17.33
C ARG A 32 4.57 7.13 -17.31
N ARG A 33 5.07 7.52 -16.13
CA ARG A 33 6.10 8.55 -15.98
C ARG A 33 7.49 8.08 -16.32
N THR A 34 7.78 6.80 -16.09
CA THR A 34 9.10 6.23 -16.39
C THR A 34 9.21 5.67 -17.82
N LYS A 35 8.11 5.49 -18.56
CA LYS A 35 8.11 4.87 -19.89
C LYS A 35 9.04 5.57 -20.89
N THR A 36 9.13 6.90 -20.83
CA THR A 36 9.99 7.71 -21.73
C THR A 36 11.39 7.90 -21.18
N GLN A 37 11.64 7.50 -19.93
CA GLN A 37 12.93 7.62 -19.29
C GLN A 37 13.76 6.37 -19.62
N ALA A 38 14.88 6.53 -20.32
CA ALA A 38 15.70 5.39 -20.76
C ALA A 38 16.24 4.57 -19.57
N SER A 39 16.70 5.24 -18.52
CA SER A 39 17.10 4.64 -17.25
C SER A 39 17.16 5.69 -16.14
N PHE A 40 17.21 5.23 -14.89
CA PHE A 40 17.57 6.08 -13.75
C PHE A 40 19.08 5.99 -13.52
N GLY A 41 19.73 7.12 -13.26
CA GLY A 41 21.16 7.15 -12.94
C GLY A 41 21.49 6.60 -11.54
N THR A 42 20.53 6.60 -10.62
CA THR A 42 20.64 6.05 -9.27
C THR A 42 19.28 5.52 -8.79
N GLU A 43 19.29 4.63 -7.79
CA GLU A 43 18.07 4.16 -7.12
C GLU A 43 17.31 5.32 -6.44
N ALA A 44 18.05 6.23 -5.79
CA ALA A 44 17.46 7.40 -5.13
C ALA A 44 16.64 8.27 -6.08
N ALA A 45 17.05 8.40 -7.35
CA ALA A 45 16.28 9.13 -8.36
C ALA A 45 14.94 8.44 -8.66
N ALA A 46 14.92 7.11 -8.76
CA ALA A 46 13.69 6.34 -8.96
C ALA A 46 12.75 6.46 -7.75
N LEU A 47 13.30 6.37 -6.54
CA LEU A 47 12.55 6.54 -5.29
C LEU A 47 11.97 7.95 -5.17
N THR A 48 12.69 8.98 -5.62
CA THR A 48 12.20 10.36 -5.60
C THR A 48 10.97 10.54 -6.49
N VAL A 49 10.95 9.93 -7.68
CA VAL A 49 9.79 9.95 -8.57
C VAL A 49 8.60 9.22 -7.93
N LEU A 50 8.84 8.04 -7.34
CA LEU A 50 7.81 7.28 -6.66
C LEU A 50 7.24 8.04 -5.45
N TYR A 51 8.10 8.66 -4.65
CA TYR A 51 7.70 9.50 -3.53
C TYR A 51 6.85 10.69 -4.00
N GLY A 52 7.27 11.37 -5.08
CA GLY A 52 6.52 12.50 -5.64
C GLY A 52 5.10 12.11 -6.07
N LEU A 53 4.91 10.90 -6.61
CA LEU A 53 3.57 10.40 -6.96
C LEU A 53 2.63 10.31 -5.74
N VAL A 54 3.18 9.85 -4.62
CA VAL A 54 2.43 9.65 -3.38
C VAL A 54 2.24 10.95 -2.62
N ALA A 55 3.31 11.72 -2.43
CA ALA A 55 3.33 12.93 -1.61
C ALA A 55 2.52 14.09 -2.23
N PHE A 56 2.56 14.25 -3.56
CA PHE A 56 1.86 15.34 -4.25
C PHE A 56 0.45 14.96 -4.72
N GLY A 57 -0.13 13.89 -4.17
CA GLY A 57 -1.52 13.51 -4.43
C GLY A 57 -1.83 13.18 -5.90
N GLN A 58 -0.82 12.84 -6.70
CA GLN A 58 -1.01 12.43 -8.10
C GLN A 58 -1.80 11.11 -8.19
N ILE A 59 -1.88 10.38 -7.07
CA ILE A 59 -2.61 9.13 -6.92
C ILE A 59 -3.45 9.22 -5.65
N ALA A 60 -4.77 9.05 -5.79
CA ALA A 60 -5.68 9.05 -4.67
C ALA A 60 -5.56 7.73 -3.89
N LEU A 61 -4.96 7.79 -2.70
CA LEU A 61 -4.98 6.69 -1.75
C LEU A 61 -6.26 6.77 -0.92
N ARG A 62 -7.13 5.78 -1.08
CA ARG A 62 -8.37 5.70 -0.30
C ARG A 62 -8.05 5.31 1.13
N ARG A 63 -8.80 5.87 2.09
CA ARG A 63 -8.77 5.42 3.49
C ARG A 63 -9.08 3.92 3.59
N ILE A 64 -8.36 3.23 4.46
CA ILE A 64 -8.59 1.83 4.77
C ILE A 64 -9.96 1.68 5.46
N ASP A 65 -10.76 0.75 4.97
CA ASP A 65 -12.04 0.41 5.61
C ASP A 65 -11.81 -0.13 7.01
N GLY A 66 -12.63 0.27 7.97
CA GLY A 66 -12.51 -0.26 9.34
C GLY A 66 -11.22 0.16 10.05
N ALA A 67 -10.51 1.20 9.59
CA ALA A 67 -9.26 1.67 10.19
C ALA A 67 -9.32 1.88 11.71
N LYS A 68 -10.49 2.24 12.26
CA LYS A 68 -10.73 2.36 13.71
C LYS A 68 -10.49 1.08 14.52
N HIS A 69 -10.58 -0.08 13.88
CA HIS A 69 -10.38 -1.39 14.52
C HIS A 69 -8.94 -1.89 14.43
N LEU A 70 -8.10 -1.26 13.60
CA LEU A 70 -6.71 -1.70 13.40
C LEU A 70 -5.82 -1.48 14.62
N PRO A 71 -5.85 -0.33 15.33
CA PRO A 71 -4.98 -0.13 16.47
C PRO A 71 -5.16 -1.17 17.57
N SER A 72 -6.42 -1.48 17.92
CA SER A 72 -6.72 -2.48 18.95
C SER A 72 -6.43 -3.91 18.50
N PHE A 73 -6.57 -4.21 17.21
CA PHE A 73 -6.14 -5.48 16.64
C PHE A 73 -4.62 -5.63 16.70
N LEU A 74 -3.88 -4.63 16.23
CA LEU A 74 -2.42 -4.66 16.18
C LEU A 74 -1.84 -4.81 17.58
N GLU A 75 -2.32 -4.05 18.57
CA GLU A 75 -1.89 -4.20 19.97
C GLU A 75 -2.02 -5.67 20.43
N LYS A 76 -3.19 -6.29 20.21
CA LYS A 76 -3.40 -7.71 20.56
C LYS A 76 -2.46 -8.66 19.83
N THR A 77 -2.19 -8.38 18.55
CA THR A 77 -1.31 -9.22 17.73
C THR A 77 0.15 -9.10 18.18
N TRP A 78 0.64 -7.89 18.43
CA TRP A 78 2.01 -7.66 18.89
C TRP A 78 2.28 -8.28 20.26
N GLN A 79 1.31 -8.23 21.19
CA GLN A 79 1.39 -8.90 22.50
C GLN A 79 1.41 -10.43 22.41
N LYS A 80 0.99 -11.02 21.29
CA LYS A 80 0.97 -12.46 21.07
C LYS A 80 2.26 -12.98 20.42
N VAL A 81 3.02 -12.08 19.78
CA VAL A 81 4.26 -12.39 19.05
C VAL A 81 5.50 -12.11 19.92
N ALA A 82 5.38 -11.22 20.92
CA ALA A 82 6.36 -11.02 21.99
C ALA A 82 6.29 -12.16 23.03
#